data_AF-A0A3B8YSC0-F1
#
_entry.id   AF-A0A3B8YSC0-F1
#
_cell.length_a   1.000
_cell.length_b   1.000
_cell.length_c   1.000
_cell.angle_alpha   90.00
_cell.angle_beta   90.00
_cell.angle_gamma   90.00
#
_symmetry.space_group_name_H-M   'P 1'
#
loop_
_entity.id
_entity.type
_entity.pdbx_description
1 polymer ?
#
loop_
_entity_poly.entity_id
_entity_poly.type
_entity_poly.pdbx_seq_one_letter_code
_entity_poly.pdbx_strand_id
1 'polypeptide(L)'
;MTGIELTELLNKSYRRWHLTGNMENGVIAALDLEGRLFTIVNGQVLNRVLPSAIEKRSNKNAYQNPGGDALWPAPEGTTLGYEYPTGNWRVPPSVTGAVWEVILSEEDKTVLRAEIDLINNQQTGLPCEFERHVKIETDQHVFRQNVTELIRYVGKKTINNGEFMLAPWSLCQFDSGERGRVVIPVSDEENVWDLSTPVNRSVLLKMAD
;
A
#
# COMPACT_ATOMS: atom_id res chain seq x y z
N MET A 1 8.84 4.32 -16.38
CA MET A 1 9.09 2.87 -16.31
C MET A 1 7.86 2.19 -16.86
N THR A 2 8.04 1.21 -17.74
CA THR A 2 6.93 0.43 -18.32
C THR A 2 6.54 -0.74 -17.41
N GLY A 3 5.34 -1.31 -17.63
CA GLY A 3 4.93 -2.54 -16.93
C GLY A 3 5.91 -3.70 -17.14
N ILE A 4 6.42 -3.84 -18.37
CA ILE A 4 7.41 -4.86 -18.73
C ILE A 4 8.71 -4.64 -17.92
N GLU A 5 9.26 -3.43 -17.93
CA GLU A 5 10.49 -3.09 -17.18
C GLU A 5 10.34 -3.38 -15.68
N LEU A 6 9.17 -3.09 -15.09
CA LEU A 6 8.89 -3.39 -13.69
C LEU A 6 8.88 -4.90 -13.43
N THR A 7 8.21 -5.70 -14.27
CA THR A 7 8.20 -7.17 -14.07
C THR A 7 9.58 -7.80 -14.25
N GLU A 8 10.39 -7.30 -15.19
CA GLU A 8 11.78 -7.74 -15.32
C GLU A 8 12.60 -7.42 -14.07
N LEU A 9 12.44 -6.23 -13.50
CA LEU A 9 13.10 -5.83 -12.27
C LEU A 9 12.68 -6.71 -11.08
N LEU A 10 11.39 -7.01 -10.94
CA LEU A 10 10.85 -7.91 -9.91
C LEU A 10 11.42 -9.32 -10.07
N ASN A 11 11.47 -9.86 -11.29
CA ASN A 11 12.06 -11.16 -11.58
C ASN A 11 13.56 -11.20 -11.25
N LYS A 12 14.34 -10.22 -11.70
CA LYS A 12 15.77 -10.09 -11.39
C LYS A 12 16.05 -9.98 -9.88
N SER A 13 15.10 -9.39 -9.14
CA SER A 13 15.15 -9.22 -7.69
C SER A 13 14.53 -10.38 -6.91
N TYR A 14 14.13 -11.46 -7.59
CA TYR A 14 13.47 -12.63 -7.00
C TYR A 14 12.23 -12.26 -6.17
N ARG A 15 11.39 -11.38 -6.71
CA ARG A 15 10.10 -10.97 -6.12
C ARG A 15 8.97 -11.59 -6.91
N ARG A 16 8.12 -12.36 -6.23
CA ARG A 16 6.86 -12.84 -6.79
C ARG A 16 5.96 -11.64 -7.09
N TRP A 17 5.27 -11.74 -8.22
CA TRP A 17 4.30 -10.74 -8.64
C TRP A 17 3.14 -11.39 -9.37
N HIS A 18 2.04 -10.66 -9.46
CA HIS A 18 0.82 -11.05 -10.17
C HIS A 18 0.31 -9.89 -11.01
N LEU A 19 -0.33 -10.17 -12.14
CA LEU A 19 -0.92 -9.17 -13.03
C LEU A 19 -2.43 -9.35 -13.11
N THR A 20 -3.18 -8.28 -12.88
CA THR A 20 -4.60 -8.16 -13.21
C THR A 20 -4.73 -7.30 -14.46
N GLY A 21 -5.51 -7.73 -15.46
CA GLY A 21 -5.55 -7.11 -16.78
C GLY A 21 -4.36 -7.48 -17.65
N ASN A 22 -3.74 -6.50 -18.29
CA ASN A 22 -2.61 -6.72 -19.20
C ASN A 22 -1.53 -5.64 -19.05
N MET A 23 -0.43 -5.80 -19.81
CA MET A 23 0.70 -4.87 -19.77
C MET A 23 0.44 -3.51 -20.42
N GLU A 24 -0.68 -3.34 -21.13
CA GLU A 24 -1.10 -2.04 -21.65
C GLU A 24 -1.91 -1.29 -20.60
N ASN A 25 -2.89 -1.96 -19.99
CA ASN A 25 -3.75 -1.42 -18.94
C ASN A 25 -4.02 -2.51 -17.90
N GLY A 26 -3.53 -2.31 -16.69
CA GLY A 26 -3.57 -3.35 -15.67
C GLY A 26 -2.97 -2.93 -14.34
N VAL A 27 -2.85 -3.89 -13.41
CA VAL A 27 -2.25 -3.68 -12.09
C VAL A 27 -1.31 -4.83 -11.79
N ILE A 28 -0.05 -4.50 -11.52
CA ILE A 28 0.94 -5.44 -11.00
C ILE A 28 0.89 -5.41 -9.48
N ALA A 29 0.66 -6.56 -8.86
CA ALA A 29 0.82 -6.77 -7.43
C ALA A 29 2.18 -7.37 -7.12
N ALA A 30 3.04 -6.66 -6.38
CA ALA A 30 4.34 -7.16 -5.92
C ALA A 30 4.18 -7.88 -4.58
N LEU A 31 3.97 -9.20 -4.64
CA LEU A 31 3.57 -10.03 -3.49
C LEU A 31 4.62 -10.09 -2.38
N ASP A 32 5.91 -9.99 -2.74
CA ASP A 32 7.02 -10.01 -1.78
C ASP A 32 7.53 -8.60 -1.41
N LEU A 33 6.72 -7.58 -1.70
CA LEU A 33 6.94 -6.18 -1.35
C LEU A 33 5.65 -5.62 -0.74
N GLU A 34 5.23 -6.17 0.40
CA GLU A 34 4.05 -5.70 1.16
C GLU A 34 2.73 -5.77 0.37
N GLY A 35 2.65 -6.60 -0.68
CA GLY A 35 1.47 -6.68 -1.54
C GLY A 35 1.19 -5.39 -2.30
N ARG A 36 2.24 -4.60 -2.58
CA ARG A 36 2.13 -3.30 -3.23
C ARG A 36 1.53 -3.41 -4.62
N LEU A 37 0.62 -2.49 -4.94
CA LEU A 37 0.01 -2.38 -6.26
C LEU A 37 0.74 -1.32 -7.09
N PHE A 38 0.96 -1.63 -8.36
CA PHE A 38 1.52 -0.74 -9.36
C PHE A 38 0.59 -0.72 -10.57
N THR A 39 -0.06 0.41 -10.80
CA THR A 39 -1.04 0.61 -11.87
C THR A 39 -0.34 0.93 -13.18
N ILE A 40 -0.74 0.24 -14.24
CA ILE A 40 -0.26 0.44 -15.62
C ILE A 40 -1.38 1.09 -16.42
N VAL A 41 -1.07 2.19 -17.10
CA VAL A 41 -1.95 2.82 -18.10
C VAL A 41 -1.14 3.14 -19.34
N ASN A 42 -1.63 2.72 -20.51
CA ASN A 42 -0.95 2.82 -21.81
C ASN A 42 0.52 2.35 -21.76
N GLY A 43 0.76 1.19 -21.12
CA GLY A 43 2.08 0.58 -20.98
C GLY A 43 2.97 1.19 -19.90
N GLN A 44 2.58 2.31 -19.29
CA GLN A 44 3.39 3.03 -18.30
C GLN A 44 2.91 2.77 -16.87
N VAL A 45 3.85 2.53 -15.95
CA VAL A 45 3.55 2.49 -14.53
C VAL A 45 3.32 3.92 -14.02
N LEU A 46 2.14 4.18 -13.47
CA LEU A 46 1.77 5.52 -12.97
C LEU A 46 2.34 5.81 -11.58
N ASN A 47 2.41 4.79 -10.74
CA ASN A 47 2.95 4.96 -9.40
C ASN A 47 4.45 5.26 -9.45
N ARG A 48 4.94 5.91 -8.40
CA ARG A 48 6.37 6.02 -8.16
C ARG A 48 6.98 4.62 -8.08
N VAL A 49 8.12 4.43 -8.72
CA VAL A 49 8.93 3.22 -8.59
C VAL A 49 10.36 3.59 -8.21
N LEU A 50 10.87 3.00 -7.13
CA LEU A 50 12.27 3.13 -6.72
C LEU A 50 13.02 1.80 -6.90
N PRO A 51 13.76 1.59 -8.01
CA PRO A 51 14.37 0.30 -8.31
C PRO A 51 15.32 -0.22 -7.24
N SER A 52 16.14 0.68 -6.68
CA SER A 52 17.10 0.33 -5.63
C SER A 52 16.46 -0.19 -4.35
N ALA A 53 15.20 0.16 -4.08
CA ALA A 53 14.43 -0.35 -2.95
C ALA A 53 13.76 -1.71 -3.26
N ILE A 54 13.47 -2.01 -4.53
CA ILE A 54 12.95 -3.31 -4.98
C ILE A 54 14.05 -4.38 -4.90
N GLU A 55 15.27 -4.02 -5.33
CA GLU A 55 16.45 -4.89 -5.29
C GLU A 55 16.88 -5.24 -3.87
N LYS A 56 16.64 -4.34 -2.91
CA LYS A 56 17.04 -4.48 -1.50
C LYS A 56 15.91 -5.03 -0.64
N ARG A 57 16.25 -5.50 0.56
CA ARG A 57 15.28 -5.93 1.58
C ARG A 57 15.32 -4.99 2.78
N SER A 58 14.13 -4.62 3.26
CA SER A 58 13.97 -3.93 4.55
C SER A 58 14.56 -4.79 5.66
N ASN A 59 15.14 -4.13 6.66
CA ASN A 59 15.69 -4.79 7.85
C ASN A 59 15.54 -3.86 9.06
N LYS A 60 16.01 -4.31 10.23
CA LYS A 60 15.90 -3.55 11.48
C LYS A 60 16.51 -2.14 11.45
N ASN A 61 17.47 -1.88 10.57
CA ASN A 61 18.21 -0.61 10.49
C ASN A 61 17.68 0.31 9.38
N ALA A 62 17.01 -0.25 8.36
CA ALA A 62 16.59 0.53 7.20
C ALA A 62 15.34 -0.07 6.55
N TYR A 63 14.36 0.80 6.34
CA TYR A 63 13.20 0.53 5.52
C TYR A 63 13.51 0.83 4.04
N GLN A 64 13.09 -0.07 3.14
CA GLN A 64 13.14 0.15 1.69
C GLN A 64 11.73 0.52 1.21
N ASN A 65 11.53 1.73 0.70
CA ASN A 65 10.26 2.18 0.13
C ASN A 65 10.32 2.07 -1.41
N PRO A 66 9.75 1.02 -2.03
CA PRO A 66 9.79 0.84 -3.48
C PRO A 66 8.80 1.76 -4.24
N GLY A 67 7.96 2.53 -3.55
CA GLY A 67 6.84 3.25 -4.15
C GLY A 67 5.62 2.35 -4.34
N GLY A 68 4.76 2.62 -5.32
CA GLY A 68 3.49 1.89 -5.46
C GLY A 68 2.46 2.27 -4.40
N ASP A 69 1.46 1.41 -4.26
CA ASP A 69 0.37 1.56 -3.29
C ASP A 69 0.34 0.37 -2.31
N ALA A 70 0.52 0.65 -1.02
CA ALA A 70 0.52 -0.37 0.03
C ALA A 70 -0.72 -0.25 0.92
N LEU A 71 -1.31 -1.39 1.31
CA LEU A 71 -2.28 -1.45 2.40
C LEU A 71 -1.53 -1.30 3.73
N TRP A 72 -1.90 -0.27 4.49
CA TRP A 72 -1.23 0.17 5.69
C TRP A 72 -2.17 0.15 6.91
N PRO A 73 -1.71 -0.37 8.07
CA PRO A 73 -2.48 -0.28 9.30
C PRO A 73 -2.38 1.12 9.89
N ALA A 74 -3.52 1.71 10.20
CA ALA A 74 -3.62 3.02 10.83
C ALA A 74 -4.37 2.97 12.17
N PRO A 75 -4.14 3.91 13.09
CA PRO A 75 -3.31 5.12 12.96
C PRO A 75 -1.81 4.87 13.17
N GLU A 76 -0.97 5.72 12.59
CA GLU A 76 0.45 5.82 12.93
C GLU A 76 0.64 6.65 14.22
N GLY A 77 1.63 6.32 15.05
CA GLY A 77 2.18 7.25 16.05
C GLY A 77 1.34 7.58 17.29
N THR A 78 0.12 7.03 17.42
CA THR A 78 -0.68 7.15 18.66
C THR A 78 -0.35 6.03 19.65
N THR A 79 -0.81 6.11 20.90
CA THR A 79 -0.62 5.00 21.87
C THR A 79 -1.23 3.68 21.41
N LEU A 80 -2.29 3.74 20.60
CA LEU A 80 -2.99 2.58 20.04
C LEU A 80 -2.56 2.27 18.60
N GLY A 81 -1.75 3.13 18.00
CA GLY A 81 -1.24 3.03 16.65
C GLY A 81 -0.01 2.14 16.54
N TYR A 82 0.56 2.10 15.35
CA TYR A 82 1.65 1.20 14.99
C TYR A 82 2.93 1.99 14.70
N GLU A 83 3.95 1.32 14.15
CA GLU A 83 5.24 1.86 13.69
C GLU A 83 6.20 2.43 14.76
N TYR A 84 5.74 2.79 15.96
CA TYR A 84 6.58 3.35 17.01
C TYR A 84 6.74 2.48 18.29
N PRO A 85 6.61 1.13 18.27
CA PRO A 85 6.64 0.35 19.50
C PRO A 85 8.01 0.35 20.18
N THR A 86 9.05 0.81 19.49
CA THR A 86 10.42 0.96 20.00
C THR A 86 10.79 2.42 20.30
N GLY A 87 9.83 3.34 20.28
CA GLY A 87 10.07 4.79 20.44
C GLY A 87 10.66 5.49 19.20
N ASN A 88 10.90 4.76 18.11
CA ASN A 88 11.37 5.30 16.82
C ASN A 88 10.48 4.74 15.71
N TRP A 89 10.26 5.53 14.65
CA TRP A 89 9.50 5.08 13.48
C TRP A 89 10.19 3.90 12.80
N ARG A 90 9.44 2.83 12.56
CA ARG A 90 9.86 1.69 11.77
C ARG A 90 8.64 0.98 11.19
N VAL A 91 8.83 0.32 10.07
CA VAL A 91 7.80 -0.59 9.54
C VAL A 91 7.89 -1.92 10.29
N PRO A 92 6.79 -2.48 10.82
CA PRO A 92 6.82 -3.76 11.50
C PRO A 92 7.41 -4.88 10.61
N PRO A 93 8.28 -5.77 11.13
CA PRO A 93 8.81 -6.89 10.39
C PRO A 93 7.72 -7.81 9.82
N SER A 94 6.59 -7.94 10.52
CA SER A 94 5.41 -8.67 10.05
C SER A 94 4.78 -8.04 8.81
N VAL A 95 4.84 -6.72 8.66
CA VAL A 95 4.37 -6.02 7.44
C VAL A 95 5.38 -6.20 6.31
N THR A 96 6.66 -5.86 6.53
CA THR A 96 7.69 -5.95 5.48
C THR A 96 8.00 -7.40 5.04
N GLY A 97 7.75 -8.36 5.93
CA GLY A 97 7.99 -9.79 5.71
C GLY A 97 6.72 -10.58 5.42
N ALA A 98 5.57 -9.92 5.29
CA ALA A 98 4.30 -10.57 4.97
C ALA A 98 4.41 -11.33 3.63
N VAL A 99 3.94 -12.57 3.64
CA VAL A 99 3.86 -13.40 2.43
C VAL A 99 2.47 -13.21 1.84
N TRP A 100 2.37 -12.39 0.80
CA TRP A 100 1.10 -12.19 0.10
C TRP A 100 0.85 -13.32 -0.90
N GLU A 101 -0.41 -13.72 -1.00
CA GLU A 101 -0.89 -14.76 -1.89
C GLU A 101 -2.08 -14.26 -2.71
N VAL A 102 -2.21 -14.79 -3.92
CA VAL A 102 -3.38 -14.58 -4.79
C VAL A 102 -4.40 -15.66 -4.45
N ILE A 103 -5.52 -15.25 -3.86
CA ILE A 103 -6.60 -16.17 -3.45
C ILE A 103 -7.73 -16.26 -4.49
N LEU A 104 -7.83 -15.26 -5.37
CA LEU A 104 -8.69 -15.28 -6.55
C LEU A 104 -7.97 -14.54 -7.68
N SER A 105 -8.02 -15.09 -8.88
CA SER A 105 -7.56 -14.44 -10.10
C SER A 105 -8.54 -14.66 -11.24
N GLU A 106 -9.05 -13.57 -11.76
CA GLU A 106 -9.85 -13.46 -12.98
C GLU A 106 -9.16 -12.45 -13.91
N GLU A 107 -9.72 -12.18 -15.09
CA GLU A 107 -9.10 -11.26 -16.06
C GLU A 107 -9.04 -9.82 -15.53
N ASP A 108 -10.14 -9.34 -14.95
CA ASP A 108 -10.33 -7.97 -14.50
C ASP A 108 -10.37 -7.84 -12.97
N LYS A 109 -10.19 -8.94 -12.24
CA LYS A 109 -10.32 -9.00 -10.79
C LYS A 109 -9.28 -9.90 -10.14
N THR A 110 -8.70 -9.44 -9.04
CA THR A 110 -7.80 -10.22 -8.20
C THR A 110 -8.12 -9.99 -6.74
N VAL A 111 -7.99 -11.02 -5.92
CA VAL A 111 -7.99 -10.88 -4.46
C VAL A 111 -6.65 -11.36 -3.91
N LEU A 112 -6.01 -10.50 -3.12
CA LEU A 112 -4.72 -10.73 -2.49
C LEU A 112 -4.91 -10.83 -0.98
N ARG A 113 -4.14 -11.70 -0.31
CA ARG A 113 -4.24 -11.88 1.13
C ARG A 113 -2.87 -12.14 1.77
N ALA A 114 -2.69 -11.67 3.00
CA ALA A 114 -1.55 -12.02 3.85
C ALA A 114 -1.96 -12.08 5.33
N GLU A 115 -1.37 -13.00 6.09
CA GLU A 115 -1.43 -12.98 7.55
C GLU A 115 -0.33 -12.07 8.10
N ILE A 116 -0.71 -11.17 9.01
CA ILE A 116 0.18 -10.15 9.58
C ILE A 116 -0.12 -10.00 11.07
N ASP A 117 0.87 -10.28 11.90
CA ASP A 117 0.82 -9.96 13.33
C ASP A 117 1.20 -8.50 13.56
N LEU A 118 0.24 -7.67 13.93
CA LEU A 118 0.50 -6.29 14.32
C LEU A 118 0.86 -6.20 15.80
N ILE A 119 1.71 -5.24 16.15
CA ILE A 119 1.99 -4.87 17.54
C ILE A 119 1.78 -3.36 17.64
N ASN A 120 0.84 -2.94 18.48
CA ASN A 120 0.61 -1.52 18.73
C ASN A 120 1.66 -0.92 19.69
N ASN A 121 1.63 0.39 19.88
CA ASN A 121 2.61 1.09 20.72
C ASN A 121 2.48 0.76 22.23
N GLN A 122 1.38 0.14 22.66
CA GLN A 122 1.22 -0.47 23.99
C GLN A 122 1.73 -1.92 24.08
N GLN A 123 2.42 -2.42 23.06
CA GLN A 123 2.92 -3.79 22.97
C GLN A 123 1.82 -4.85 22.94
N THR A 124 0.61 -4.49 22.52
CA THR A 124 -0.47 -5.46 22.31
C THR A 124 -0.34 -6.09 20.94
N GLY A 125 -0.13 -7.40 20.91
CA GLY A 125 -0.06 -8.21 19.70
C GLY A 125 -1.45 -8.57 19.16
N LEU A 126 -1.61 -8.46 17.84
CA LEU A 126 -2.89 -8.53 17.15
C LEU A 126 -2.72 -9.34 15.87
N PRO A 127 -3.12 -10.62 15.87
CA PRO A 127 -3.12 -11.41 14.65
C PRO A 127 -4.20 -10.89 13.72
N CYS A 128 -3.78 -10.50 12.52
CA CYS A 128 -4.64 -9.93 11.51
C CYS A 128 -4.47 -10.65 10.17
N GLU A 129 -5.52 -10.60 9.36
CA GLU A 129 -5.49 -10.96 7.95
C GLU A 129 -5.73 -9.68 7.14
N PHE A 130 -4.76 -9.34 6.30
CA PHE A 130 -4.82 -8.24 5.37
C PHE A 130 -5.31 -8.76 4.03
N GLU A 131 -6.26 -8.07 3.42
CA GLU A 131 -6.82 -8.47 2.15
C GLU A 131 -7.07 -7.27 1.25
N ARG A 132 -6.82 -7.44 -0.05
CA ARG A 132 -7.05 -6.42 -1.08
C ARG A 132 -7.84 -7.02 -2.23
N HIS A 133 -8.97 -6.41 -2.56
CA HIS A 133 -9.76 -6.76 -3.74
C HIS A 133 -9.45 -5.73 -4.80
N VAL A 134 -8.79 -6.14 -5.87
CA VAL A 134 -8.48 -5.30 -7.01
C VAL A 134 -9.47 -5.61 -8.11
N LYS A 135 -10.18 -4.60 -8.60
CA LYS A 135 -11.01 -4.69 -9.80
C LYS A 135 -10.61 -3.59 -10.78
N ILE A 136 -10.42 -3.94 -12.04
CA ILE A 136 -10.15 -2.99 -13.11
C ILE A 136 -11.31 -2.95 -14.10
N GLU A 137 -11.56 -1.79 -14.66
CA GLU A 137 -12.54 -1.60 -15.73
C GLU A 137 -11.95 -0.65 -16.77
N THR A 138 -12.02 -1.04 -18.04
CA THR A 138 -11.54 -0.25 -19.17
C THR A 138 -12.68 0.14 -20.09
N ASP A 139 -12.73 1.43 -20.42
CA ASP A 139 -13.54 2.01 -21.48
C ASP A 139 -12.63 2.80 -22.42
N GLN A 140 -13.11 3.23 -23.60
CA GLN A 140 -12.31 3.82 -24.68
C GLN A 140 -11.34 4.93 -24.23
N HIS A 141 -11.68 5.67 -23.18
CA HIS A 141 -10.87 6.78 -22.67
C HIS A 141 -10.63 6.75 -21.16
N VAL A 142 -11.08 5.71 -20.46
CA VAL A 142 -11.04 5.66 -18.99
C VAL A 142 -10.57 4.29 -18.52
N PHE A 143 -9.51 4.29 -17.73
CA PHE A 143 -9.12 3.16 -16.90
C PHE A 143 -9.57 3.44 -15.46
N ARG A 144 -10.40 2.55 -14.90
CA ARG A 144 -10.81 2.62 -13.50
C ARG A 144 -10.20 1.45 -12.74
N GLN A 145 -9.56 1.75 -11.62
CA GLN A 145 -9.12 0.77 -10.65
C GLN A 145 -9.89 1.01 -9.36
N ASN A 146 -10.60 -0.01 -8.91
CA ASN A 146 -11.25 -0.03 -7.61
C ASN A 146 -10.48 -1.00 -6.72
N VAL A 147 -10.01 -0.52 -5.56
CA VAL A 147 -9.36 -1.34 -4.55
C VAL A 147 -10.19 -1.29 -3.28
N THR A 148 -10.64 -2.43 -2.80
CA THR A 148 -11.22 -2.54 -1.45
C THR A 148 -10.18 -3.17 -0.53
N GLU A 149 -9.88 -2.48 0.56
CA GLU A 149 -8.88 -2.90 1.53
C GLU A 149 -9.55 -3.35 2.82
N LEU A 150 -9.12 -4.49 3.33
CA LEU A 150 -9.65 -5.06 4.55
C LEU A 150 -8.52 -5.47 5.47
N ILE A 151 -8.68 -5.18 6.75
CA ILE A 151 -7.87 -5.77 7.81
C ILE A 151 -8.83 -6.45 8.78
N ARG A 152 -8.72 -7.77 8.90
CA ARG A 152 -9.56 -8.58 9.78
C ARG A 152 -8.77 -8.99 11.00
N TYR A 153 -9.32 -8.75 12.19
CA TYR A 153 -8.81 -9.38 13.40
C TYR A 153 -9.20 -10.86 13.41
N VAL A 154 -8.23 -11.76 13.56
CA VAL A 154 -8.44 -13.22 13.57
C VAL A 154 -8.13 -13.87 14.93
N GLY A 155 -7.84 -13.04 15.94
CA GLY A 155 -7.59 -13.52 17.28
C GLY A 155 -8.86 -13.91 18.04
N LYS A 156 -8.68 -14.54 19.20
CA LYS A 156 -9.78 -15.00 20.07
C LYS A 156 -10.10 -14.05 21.22
N LYS A 157 -9.26 -13.04 21.47
CA LYS A 157 -9.45 -12.10 22.58
C LYS A 157 -10.50 -11.06 22.14
N THR A 158 -11.51 -10.83 22.97
CA THR A 158 -12.36 -9.65 22.80
C THR A 158 -11.53 -8.39 23.05
N ILE A 159 -11.45 -7.53 22.05
CA ILE A 159 -10.79 -6.23 22.14
C ILE A 159 -11.85 -5.19 22.45
N ASN A 160 -11.70 -4.48 23.56
CA ASN A 160 -12.61 -3.43 23.98
C ASN A 160 -12.23 -2.09 23.35
N ASN A 161 -13.19 -1.17 23.31
CA ASN A 161 -12.94 0.20 22.87
C ASN A 161 -11.84 0.83 23.73
N GLY A 162 -10.88 1.51 23.08
CA GLY A 162 -9.73 2.14 23.73
C GLY A 162 -8.54 1.21 23.99
N GLU A 163 -8.65 -0.09 23.74
CA GLU A 163 -7.48 -0.99 23.73
C GLU A 163 -6.77 -1.01 22.36
N PHE A 164 -7.46 -0.54 21.31
CA PHE A 164 -7.04 -0.73 19.93
C PHE A 164 -7.69 0.24 18.96
N MET A 165 -6.96 0.63 17.91
CA MET A 165 -7.48 1.35 16.75
C MET A 165 -6.89 0.77 15.48
N LEU A 166 -7.75 0.44 14.52
CA LEU A 166 -7.34 -0.09 13.23
C LEU A 166 -8.23 0.44 12.13
N ALA A 167 -7.60 1.01 11.13
CA ALA A 167 -8.20 1.32 9.86
C ALA A 167 -7.26 0.87 8.73
N PRO A 168 -7.79 0.34 7.63
CA PRO A 168 -7.03 0.15 6.40
C PRO A 168 -6.78 1.51 5.75
N TRP A 169 -5.52 1.84 5.44
CA TRP A 169 -5.16 3.00 4.64
C TRP A 169 -4.40 2.57 3.38
N SER A 170 -4.74 3.20 2.27
CA SER A 170 -3.92 3.13 1.06
C SER A 170 -2.79 4.16 1.16
N LEU A 171 -1.55 3.70 0.99
CA LEU A 171 -0.35 4.55 0.88
C LEU A 171 0.12 4.62 -0.57
N CYS A 172 -0.73 5.19 -1.42
CA CYS A 172 -0.48 5.33 -2.85
C CYS A 172 0.51 6.47 -3.14
N GLN A 173 1.62 6.13 -3.79
CA GLN A 173 2.71 7.06 -4.09
C GLN A 173 2.84 7.31 -5.59
N PHE A 174 2.99 8.58 -5.95
CA PHE A 174 3.21 9.05 -7.32
C PHE A 174 4.48 9.90 -7.39
N ASP A 175 5.10 9.95 -8.56
CA ASP A 175 6.17 10.90 -8.78
C ASP A 175 5.61 12.33 -8.80
N SER A 176 6.21 13.21 -7.99
CA SER A 176 5.83 14.62 -7.89
C SER A 176 6.85 15.51 -8.59
N GLY A 177 6.39 16.58 -9.23
CA GLY A 177 7.23 17.62 -9.82
C GLY A 177 6.50 18.95 -9.85
N GLU A 178 7.15 20.01 -10.35
CA GLU A 178 6.60 21.38 -10.37
C GLU A 178 5.28 21.51 -11.14
N ARG A 179 5.01 20.59 -12.07
CA ARG A 179 3.76 20.53 -12.86
C ARG A 179 2.71 19.59 -12.26
N GLY A 180 3.05 18.85 -11.22
CA GLY A 180 2.12 17.96 -10.54
C GLY A 180 1.15 18.76 -9.69
N ARG A 181 -0.14 18.42 -9.74
CA ARG A 181 -1.16 18.98 -8.87
C ARG A 181 -1.98 17.86 -8.26
N VAL A 182 -2.32 18.00 -6.99
CA VAL A 182 -3.34 17.19 -6.36
C VAL A 182 -4.65 17.93 -6.52
N VAL A 183 -5.68 17.22 -6.99
CA VAL A 183 -7.05 17.73 -7.04
C VAL A 183 -7.85 16.85 -6.10
N ILE A 184 -8.21 17.40 -4.95
CA ILE A 184 -9.14 16.76 -4.02
C ILE A 184 -10.50 17.38 -4.32
N PRO A 185 -11.51 16.62 -4.75
CA PRO A 185 -12.86 17.14 -4.88
C PRO A 185 -13.40 17.40 -3.47
N VAL A 186 -13.69 18.65 -3.18
CA VAL A 186 -14.17 19.08 -1.86
C VAL A 186 -15.65 19.40 -2.01
N SER A 187 -16.50 18.74 -1.23
CA SER A 187 -17.92 19.08 -1.16
C SER A 187 -18.21 20.29 -0.26
N ASP A 188 -17.30 20.56 0.70
CA ASP A 188 -17.40 21.65 1.67
C ASP A 188 -16.00 22.21 2.01
N GLU A 189 -15.67 23.39 1.50
CA GLU A 189 -14.37 24.03 1.63
C GLU A 189 -13.98 24.34 3.08
N GLU A 190 -14.95 24.46 4.00
CA GLU A 190 -14.67 24.75 5.42
C GLU A 190 -13.95 23.60 6.13
N ASN A 191 -14.00 22.39 5.57
CA ASN A 191 -13.42 21.18 6.15
C ASN A 191 -12.03 20.83 5.58
N VAL A 192 -11.42 21.70 4.74
CA VAL A 192 -10.10 21.45 4.15
C VAL A 192 -9.04 22.25 4.85
N TRP A 193 -8.14 21.54 5.53
CA TRP A 193 -7.00 22.16 6.22
C TRP A 193 -5.71 21.73 5.52
N ASP A 194 -5.02 22.69 4.89
CA ASP A 194 -3.70 22.44 4.31
C ASP A 194 -2.62 22.52 5.38
N LEU A 195 -2.12 21.35 5.81
CA LEU A 195 -1.04 21.22 6.78
C LEU A 195 0.37 21.29 6.13
N SER A 196 0.46 21.49 4.80
CA SER A 196 1.65 21.25 3.98
C SER A 196 2.63 22.43 3.84
N THR A 197 2.73 23.33 4.81
CA THR A 197 3.76 24.39 4.77
C THR A 197 5.13 23.81 5.23
N PRO A 198 6.24 24.01 4.49
CA PRO A 198 6.83 22.93 3.69
C PRO A 198 8.26 22.53 4.07
N VAL A 199 8.56 21.22 4.23
CA VAL A 199 9.91 20.64 3.98
C VAL A 199 9.85 19.12 3.65
N ASN A 200 9.47 18.73 2.42
CA ASN A 200 10.09 17.65 1.60
C ASN A 200 9.17 17.18 0.45
N ARG A 201 9.80 16.92 -0.70
CA ARG A 201 9.15 16.70 -2.01
C ARG A 201 8.74 15.24 -2.25
N SER A 202 7.63 14.84 -1.64
CA SER A 202 6.82 13.68 -2.08
C SER A 202 5.39 13.88 -1.59
N VAL A 203 4.40 13.76 -2.47
CA VAL A 203 2.98 13.77 -2.09
C VAL A 203 2.59 12.36 -1.70
N LEU A 204 2.26 12.15 -0.42
CA LEU A 204 1.63 10.94 0.06
C LEU A 204 0.14 11.21 0.20
N LEU A 205 -0.68 10.49 -0.58
CA LEU A 205 -2.13 10.50 -0.40
C LEU A 205 -2.46 9.41 0.62
N LYS A 206 -2.90 9.81 1.82
CA LYS A 206 -3.51 8.92 2.78
C LYS A 206 -5.02 9.09 2.65
N MET A 207 -5.72 8.07 2.15
CA MET A 207 -7.19 8.05 2.16
C MET A 207 -7.64 6.97 3.14
N ALA A 208 -8.54 7.35 4.04
CA ALA A 208 -9.27 6.45 4.92
C ALA A 208 -10.72 6.49 4.44
N ASP A 209 -11.30 5.33 4.14
CA ASP A 209 -12.73 5.20 3.84
C ASP A 209 -13.59 5.40 5.10
#